data_AF-A0A7L3MI17-F1
#
_entry.id   AF-A0A7L3MI17-F1
#
_cell.length_a   1.000
_cell.length_b   1.000
_cell.length_c   1.000
_cell.angle_alpha   90.00
_cell.angle_beta   90.00
_cell.angle_gamma   90.00
#
_symmetry.space_group_name_H-M   'P 1'
#
loop_
_entity.id
_entity.type
_entity.pdbx_description
1 polymer ?
#
loop_
_entity_poly.entity_id
_entity_poly.type
_entity_poly.pdbx_seq_one_letter_code
_entity_poly.pdbx_strand_id
1 'polypeptide(L)'
;EKQQHLEAAEVETRQLLQKLFPKVSLPSNMSHSEWICGFEKMAKEYLREASGSEDVKALEQKLKEAEEMHILLQLECEKYKSVLAETEGILQRLQRSVEEEESKWKIKVEESQKELKQMHSVVTSLQHEVERLKEENKEVETLKKEREHLESELEKAEIERSTYVSEVRELKTQLNETLSKLKVDQNEREKVAGDLPKAQESLAALEREIGKVFGDANVIENSDVCTDSELSEKRRNVAVNLTQDVGHLKKLLVSISQMLSKG
;
A
#
# COMPACT_ATOMS: atom_id res chain seq x y z
N GLU A 1 -129.45 67.62 32.73
CA GLU A 1 -128.20 67.00 33.22
C GLU A 1 -127.86 65.68 32.55
N LYS A 2 -128.63 64.60 32.71
CA LYS A 2 -128.31 63.29 32.07
C LYS A 2 -128.12 63.35 30.54
N GLN A 3 -128.94 64.13 29.84
CA GLN A 3 -128.86 64.28 28.39
C GLN A 3 -127.59 65.03 27.93
N GLN A 4 -127.16 66.06 28.66
CA GLN A 4 -125.95 66.84 28.35
C GLN A 4 -124.67 66.04 28.63
N HIS A 5 -124.65 65.23 29.69
CA HIS A 5 -123.51 64.34 29.97
C HIS A 5 -123.39 63.22 28.92
N LEU A 6 -124.52 62.71 28.42
CA LEU A 6 -124.54 61.73 27.34
C LEU A 6 -123.95 62.33 26.05
N GLU A 7 -124.44 63.49 25.62
CA GLU A 7 -123.94 64.17 24.41
C GLU A 7 -122.46 64.57 24.51
N ALA A 8 -121.99 64.97 25.70
CA ALA A 8 -120.57 65.27 25.93
C ALA A 8 -119.69 64.01 25.80
N ALA A 9 -120.11 62.89 26.39
CA ALA A 9 -119.40 61.61 26.28
C ALA A 9 -119.42 61.06 24.84
N GLU A 10 -120.53 61.25 24.13
CA GLU A 10 -120.66 60.89 22.72
C GLU A 10 -119.71 61.70 21.83
N VAL A 11 -119.60 63.03 22.04
CA VAL A 11 -118.66 63.89 21.30
C VAL A 11 -117.21 63.53 21.61
N GLU A 12 -116.86 63.31 22.87
CA GLU A 12 -115.51 62.92 23.30
C GLU A 12 -115.09 61.57 22.69
N THR A 13 -116.01 60.59 22.68
CA THR A 13 -115.78 59.27 22.06
C THR A 13 -115.49 59.40 20.56
N ARG A 14 -116.26 60.23 19.84
CA ARG A 14 -116.02 60.51 18.42
C ARG A 14 -114.67 61.19 18.18
N GLN A 15 -114.29 62.16 19.01
CA GLN A 15 -113.01 62.86 18.91
C GLN A 15 -111.82 61.92 19.15
N LEU A 16 -111.90 61.04 20.15
CA LEU A 16 -110.87 60.04 20.43
C LEU A 16 -110.69 59.08 19.25
N LEU A 17 -111.79 58.55 18.72
CA LEU A 17 -111.78 57.65 17.57
C LEU A 17 -111.17 58.31 16.33
N GLN A 18 -111.51 59.58 16.07
CA GLN A 18 -110.97 60.32 14.94
C GLN A 18 -109.48 60.69 15.12
N LYS A 19 -109.01 60.85 16.36
CA LYS A 19 -107.57 61.01 16.67
C LYS A 19 -106.79 59.70 16.44
N LEU A 20 -107.40 58.55 16.72
CA LEU A 20 -106.80 57.24 16.49
C LEU A 20 -106.78 56.86 15.00
N PHE A 21 -107.77 57.32 14.22
CA PHE A 21 -107.83 57.12 12.76
C PHE A 21 -108.01 58.46 12.03
N PRO A 22 -106.94 59.28 11.92
CA PRO A 22 -107.02 60.63 11.35
C PRO A 22 -107.50 60.67 9.91
N LYS A 23 -107.38 59.55 9.18
CA LYS A 23 -107.75 59.43 7.77
C LYS A 23 -109.21 58.98 7.55
N VAL A 24 -109.93 58.61 8.61
CA VAL A 24 -111.36 58.24 8.54
C VAL A 24 -112.21 59.45 8.93
N SER A 25 -113.01 59.97 7.99
CA SER A 25 -113.83 61.18 8.20
C SER A 25 -115.29 60.96 7.82
N LEU A 26 -116.21 61.43 8.67
CA LEU A 26 -117.66 61.28 8.49
C LEU A 26 -118.41 62.58 8.81
N PRO A 27 -119.59 62.82 8.20
CA PRO A 27 -120.39 64.01 8.44
C PRO A 27 -120.84 64.16 9.91
N SER A 28 -120.73 65.39 10.44
CA SER A 28 -121.05 65.70 11.84
C SER A 28 -122.56 65.78 12.14
N ASN A 29 -123.41 65.76 11.11
CA ASN A 29 -124.86 65.92 11.20
C ASN A 29 -125.63 64.60 11.41
N MET A 30 -124.93 63.49 11.66
CA MET A 30 -125.51 62.16 11.90
C MET A 30 -125.71 61.87 13.40
N SER A 31 -126.66 61.01 13.75
CA SER A 31 -126.85 60.57 15.15
C SER A 31 -125.64 59.76 15.65
N HIS A 32 -125.43 59.69 16.97
CA HIS A 32 -124.25 59.02 17.55
C HIS A 32 -124.10 57.57 17.11
N SER A 33 -125.18 56.79 17.19
CA SER A 33 -125.19 55.38 16.78
C SER A 33 -124.89 55.19 15.28
N GLU A 34 -125.43 56.04 14.42
CA GLU A 34 -125.19 55.98 12.97
C GLU A 34 -123.75 56.34 12.62
N TRP A 35 -123.19 57.34 13.29
CA TRP A 35 -121.79 57.74 13.10
C TRP A 35 -120.82 56.67 13.58
N ILE A 36 -121.05 56.02 14.73
CA ILE A 36 -120.19 54.95 15.23
C ILE A 36 -120.21 53.74 14.29
N CYS A 37 -121.39 53.33 13.81
CA CYS A 37 -121.52 52.25 12.84
C CYS A 37 -120.85 52.59 11.51
N GLY A 38 -121.03 53.83 11.02
CA GLY A 38 -120.33 54.33 9.83
C GLY A 38 -118.82 54.42 10.03
N PHE A 39 -118.37 54.83 11.20
CA PHE A 39 -116.95 54.98 11.54
C PHE A 39 -116.29 53.61 11.64
N GLU A 40 -116.91 52.66 12.31
CA GLU A 40 -116.45 51.28 12.39
C GLU A 40 -116.31 50.67 10.99
N LYS A 41 -117.30 50.91 10.11
CA LYS A 41 -117.22 50.47 8.71
C LYS A 41 -116.04 51.13 7.99
N MET A 42 -115.92 52.45 7.99
CA MET A 42 -114.84 53.16 7.30
C MET A 42 -113.45 52.86 7.89
N ALA A 43 -113.33 52.65 9.21
CA ALA A 43 -112.09 52.24 9.86
C ALA A 43 -111.71 50.81 9.49
N LYS A 44 -112.68 49.88 9.41
CA LYS A 44 -112.45 48.52 8.88
C LYS A 44 -112.02 48.55 7.42
N GLU A 45 -112.60 49.41 6.59
CA GLU A 45 -112.19 49.58 5.20
C GLU A 45 -110.79 50.19 5.08
N TYR A 46 -110.49 51.22 5.86
CA TYR A 46 -109.15 51.82 5.93
C TYR A 46 -108.08 50.84 6.41
N LEU A 47 -108.35 50.02 7.43
CA LEU A 47 -107.44 48.97 7.88
C LEU A 47 -107.25 47.90 6.81
N ARG A 48 -108.33 47.50 6.12
CA ARG A 48 -108.29 46.55 5.00
C ARG A 48 -107.46 47.09 3.84
N GLU A 49 -107.63 48.36 3.47
CA GLU A 49 -106.85 49.06 2.45
C GLU A 49 -105.39 49.27 2.86
N ALA A 50 -105.12 49.60 4.13
CA ALA A 50 -103.76 49.74 4.66
C ALA A 50 -103.03 48.40 4.68
N SER A 51 -103.69 47.32 5.09
CA SER A 51 -103.13 45.95 5.05
C SER A 51 -102.99 45.39 3.62
N GLY A 52 -103.81 45.87 2.68
CA GLY A 52 -103.75 45.50 1.27
C GLY A 52 -102.91 46.44 0.40
N SER A 53 -102.38 47.52 1.00
CA SER A 53 -101.63 48.58 0.33
C SER A 53 -100.42 48.00 -0.40
N GLU A 54 -100.17 48.49 -1.61
CA GLU A 54 -99.00 48.09 -2.41
C GLU A 54 -97.69 48.28 -1.64
N ASP A 55 -97.60 49.29 -0.76
CA ASP A 55 -96.42 49.56 0.05
C ASP A 55 -96.15 48.47 1.10
N VAL A 56 -97.20 47.97 1.76
CA VAL A 56 -97.08 46.89 2.76
C VAL A 56 -96.69 45.58 2.08
N LYS A 57 -97.31 45.25 0.96
CA LYS A 57 -96.94 44.06 0.16
C LYS A 57 -95.51 44.15 -0.38
N ALA A 58 -95.05 45.35 -0.77
CA ALA A 58 -93.68 45.57 -1.23
C ALA A 58 -92.65 45.41 -0.09
N LEU A 59 -92.98 45.83 1.14
CA LEU A 59 -92.13 45.62 2.32
C LEU A 59 -92.07 44.14 2.71
N GLU A 60 -93.20 43.43 2.72
CA GLU A 60 -93.25 41.99 2.98
C GLU A 60 -92.41 41.20 1.97
N GLN A 61 -92.50 41.57 0.68
CA GLN A 61 -91.68 40.97 -0.37
C GLN A 61 -90.18 41.25 -0.16
N LYS A 62 -89.79 42.49 0.17
CA LYS A 62 -88.39 42.84 0.49
C LYS A 62 -87.87 42.11 1.73
N LEU A 63 -88.70 41.92 2.74
CA LEU A 63 -88.33 41.14 3.94
C LEU A 63 -88.03 39.69 3.54
N LYS A 64 -88.91 39.08 2.76
CA LYS A 64 -88.73 37.71 2.26
C LYS A 64 -87.46 37.58 1.41
N GLU A 65 -87.21 38.51 0.49
CA GLU A 65 -85.99 38.53 -0.33
C GLU A 65 -84.73 38.70 0.54
N ALA A 66 -84.78 39.56 1.57
CA ALA A 66 -83.67 39.73 2.51
C ALA A 66 -83.43 38.48 3.38
N GLU A 67 -84.49 37.79 3.80
CA GLU A 67 -84.40 36.51 4.52
C GLU A 67 -83.80 35.40 3.64
N GLU A 68 -84.26 35.29 2.38
CA GLU A 68 -83.70 34.35 1.40
C GLU A 68 -82.21 34.64 1.14
N MET A 69 -81.85 35.92 0.99
CA MET A 69 -80.46 36.36 0.82
C MET A 69 -79.60 36.09 2.07
N HIS A 70 -80.15 36.29 3.27
CA HIS A 70 -79.48 35.97 4.53
C HIS A 70 -79.19 34.47 4.63
N ILE A 71 -80.15 33.62 4.27
CA ILE A 71 -79.96 32.16 4.24
C ILE A 71 -78.85 31.78 3.25
N LEU A 72 -78.84 32.38 2.05
CA LEU A 72 -77.81 32.11 1.05
C LEU A 72 -76.41 32.51 1.53
N LEU A 73 -76.27 33.70 2.11
CA LEU A 73 -74.99 34.18 2.67
C LEU A 73 -74.52 33.31 3.83
N GLN A 74 -75.43 32.87 4.71
CA GLN A 74 -75.12 31.96 5.79
C GLN A 74 -74.55 30.63 5.25
N LEU A 75 -75.18 30.06 4.22
CA LEU A 75 -74.70 28.84 3.56
C LEU A 75 -73.33 29.04 2.91
N GLU A 76 -73.08 30.20 2.30
CA GLU A 76 -71.79 30.53 1.72
C GLU A 76 -70.69 30.64 2.79
N CYS A 77 -70.99 31.28 3.93
CA CYS A 77 -70.07 31.35 5.07
C CYS A 77 -69.73 29.96 5.61
N GLU A 78 -70.71 29.07 5.77
CA GLU A 78 -70.46 27.70 6.23
C GLU A 78 -69.62 26.91 5.22
N LYS A 79 -69.85 27.10 3.91
CA LYS A 79 -69.00 26.52 2.87
C LYS A 79 -67.56 27.01 2.98
N TYR A 80 -67.33 28.32 3.16
CA TYR A 80 -65.98 28.87 3.32
C TYR A 80 -65.29 28.34 4.57
N LYS A 81 -65.99 28.23 5.70
CA LYS A 81 -65.44 27.63 6.93
C LYS A 81 -64.99 26.19 6.69
N SER A 82 -65.80 25.39 5.98
CA SER A 82 -65.46 24.00 5.66
C SER A 82 -64.20 23.90 4.79
N VAL A 83 -64.12 24.71 3.72
CA VAL A 83 -62.94 24.75 2.83
C VAL A 83 -61.70 25.23 3.59
N LEU A 84 -61.82 26.20 4.50
CA LEU A 84 -60.71 26.66 5.34
C LEU A 84 -60.20 25.54 6.25
N ALA A 85 -61.09 24.79 6.89
CA ALA A 85 -60.69 23.65 7.73
C ALA A 85 -60.01 22.54 6.90
N GLU A 86 -60.50 22.25 5.69
CA GLU A 86 -59.89 21.27 4.80
C GLU A 86 -58.49 21.71 4.34
N THR A 87 -58.35 22.96 3.92
CA THR A 87 -57.06 23.53 3.48
C THR A 87 -56.05 23.59 4.62
N GLU A 88 -56.46 23.97 5.83
CA GLU A 88 -55.62 23.91 7.02
C GLU A 88 -55.15 22.48 7.30
N GLY A 89 -56.05 21.49 7.18
CA GLY A 89 -55.71 20.08 7.33
C GLY A 89 -54.70 19.58 6.28
N ILE A 90 -54.79 20.04 5.04
CA ILE A 90 -53.81 19.73 3.98
C ILE A 90 -52.46 20.38 4.32
N LEU A 91 -52.44 21.64 4.71
CA LEU A 91 -51.23 22.37 5.07
C LEU A 91 -50.50 21.70 6.24
N GLN A 92 -51.22 21.30 7.29
CA GLN A 92 -50.62 20.58 8.42
C GLN A 92 -49.99 19.24 8.01
N ARG A 93 -50.62 18.50 7.08
CA ARG A 93 -50.05 17.25 6.55
C ARG A 93 -48.78 17.50 5.75
N LEU A 94 -48.79 18.52 4.88
CA LEU A 94 -47.61 18.89 4.10
C LEU A 94 -46.46 19.36 4.98
N GLN A 95 -46.76 20.19 5.99
CA GLN A 95 -45.76 20.66 6.94
C GLN A 95 -45.09 19.50 7.67
N ARG A 96 -45.87 18.57 8.25
CA ARG A 96 -45.30 17.36 8.90
C ARG A 96 -44.46 16.53 7.94
N SER A 97 -44.92 16.34 6.71
CA SER A 97 -44.19 15.56 5.71
C SER A 97 -42.84 16.20 5.36
N VAL A 98 -42.76 17.53 5.30
CA VAL A 98 -41.50 18.25 5.06
C VAL A 98 -40.57 18.11 6.27
N GLU A 99 -41.07 18.33 7.48
CA GLU A 99 -40.28 18.22 8.72
C GLU A 99 -39.71 16.79 8.90
N GLU A 100 -40.49 15.76 8.58
CA GLU A 100 -40.07 14.36 8.63
C GLU A 100 -38.95 14.06 7.62
N GLU A 101 -39.10 14.51 6.37
CA GLU A 101 -38.07 14.31 5.35
C GLU A 101 -36.81 15.14 5.65
N GLU A 102 -36.92 16.38 6.15
CA GLU A 102 -35.78 17.17 6.60
C GLU A 102 -35.00 16.45 7.72
N SER A 103 -35.71 15.88 8.70
CA SER A 103 -35.10 15.10 9.79
C SER A 103 -34.36 13.87 9.26
N LYS A 104 -34.98 13.13 8.33
CA LYS A 104 -34.40 11.95 7.70
C LYS A 104 -33.15 12.28 6.88
N TRP A 105 -33.19 13.35 6.08
CA TRP A 105 -32.02 13.79 5.31
C TRP A 105 -30.90 14.29 6.21
N LYS A 106 -31.22 14.94 7.33
CA LYS A 106 -30.22 15.35 8.33
C LYS A 106 -29.47 14.14 8.88
N ILE A 107 -30.17 13.10 9.33
CA ILE A 107 -29.55 11.86 9.81
C ILE A 107 -28.66 11.23 8.73
N LYS A 108 -29.18 11.12 7.50
CA LYS A 108 -28.43 10.50 6.39
C LYS A 108 -27.15 11.26 6.03
N VAL A 109 -27.18 12.60 6.11
CA VAL A 109 -26.00 13.45 5.91
C VAL A 109 -25.00 13.25 7.05
N GLU A 110 -25.46 13.21 8.31
CA GLU A 110 -24.59 12.97 9.46
C GLU A 110 -23.90 11.61 9.39
N GLU A 111 -24.63 10.54 9.04
CA GLU A 111 -24.10 9.20 8.83
C GLU A 111 -23.08 9.16 7.69
N SER A 112 -23.42 9.73 6.54
CA SER A 112 -22.53 9.80 5.38
C SER A 112 -21.25 10.59 5.71
N GLN A 113 -21.36 11.66 6.49
CA GLN A 113 -20.21 12.47 6.91
C GLN A 113 -19.34 11.74 7.95
N LYS A 114 -19.92 10.88 8.79
CA LYS A 114 -19.19 9.99 9.69
C LYS A 114 -18.41 8.92 8.91
N GLU A 115 -19.05 8.28 7.95
CA GLU A 115 -18.41 7.30 7.05
C GLU A 115 -17.25 7.92 6.27
N LEU A 116 -17.45 9.13 5.73
CA LEU A 116 -16.42 9.86 5.01
C LEU A 116 -15.20 10.17 5.89
N LYS A 117 -15.42 10.57 7.15
CA LYS A 117 -14.33 10.78 8.13
C LYS A 117 -13.57 9.48 8.43
N GLN A 118 -14.30 8.37 8.60
CA GLN A 118 -13.68 7.06 8.84
C GLN A 118 -12.85 6.63 7.62
N MET A 119 -13.41 6.74 6.41
CA MET A 119 -12.70 6.41 5.18
C MET A 119 -11.45 7.30 5.02
N HIS A 120 -11.54 8.59 5.30
CA HIS A 120 -10.39 9.48 5.27
C HIS A 120 -9.28 9.01 6.24
N SER A 121 -9.63 8.57 7.46
CA SER A 121 -8.65 8.05 8.40
C SER A 121 -7.95 6.78 7.91
N VAL A 122 -8.68 5.87 7.25
CA VAL A 122 -8.13 4.65 6.64
C VAL A 122 -7.20 5.01 5.49
N VAL A 123 -7.62 5.93 4.61
CA VAL A 123 -6.79 6.41 3.50
C VAL A 123 -5.49 7.03 4.01
N THR A 124 -5.54 7.87 5.04
CA THR A 124 -4.34 8.45 5.65
C THR A 124 -3.42 7.37 6.23
N SER A 125 -3.97 6.34 6.88
CA SER A 125 -3.18 5.22 7.40
C SER A 125 -2.50 4.43 6.28
N LEU A 126 -3.23 4.13 5.18
CA LEU A 126 -2.69 3.42 4.03
C LEU A 126 -1.63 4.24 3.28
N GLN A 127 -1.80 5.56 3.21
CA GLN A 127 -0.78 6.45 2.64
C GLN A 127 0.53 6.38 3.42
N HIS A 128 0.47 6.43 4.76
CA HIS A 128 1.67 6.26 5.58
C HIS A 128 2.32 4.88 5.39
N GLU A 129 1.52 3.83 5.30
CA GLU A 129 2.02 2.46 5.06
C GLU A 129 2.71 2.32 3.70
N VAL A 130 2.16 2.93 2.65
CA VAL A 130 2.79 2.96 1.32
C VAL A 130 4.12 3.70 1.36
N GLU A 131 4.23 4.82 2.06
CA GLU A 131 5.51 5.53 2.20
C GLU A 131 6.53 4.73 3.00
N ARG A 132 6.10 4.02 4.05
CA ARG A 132 6.96 3.09 4.81
C ARG A 132 7.51 1.98 3.92
N LEU A 133 6.63 1.29 3.17
CA LEU A 133 7.02 0.21 2.26
C LEU A 133 7.94 0.70 1.14
N LYS A 134 7.76 1.94 0.65
CA LYS A 134 8.68 2.54 -0.33
C LYS A 134 10.09 2.68 0.24
N GLU A 135 10.22 3.07 1.50
CA GLU A 135 11.54 3.20 2.14
C GLU A 135 12.20 1.84 2.37
N GLU A 136 11.44 0.86 2.87
CA GLU A 136 11.92 -0.53 3.00
C GLU A 136 12.36 -1.12 1.65
N ASN A 137 11.65 -0.80 0.57
CA ASN A 137 12.04 -1.25 -0.77
C ASN A 137 13.37 -0.62 -1.23
N LYS A 138 13.62 0.66 -0.92
CA LYS A 138 14.94 1.27 -1.19
C LYS A 138 16.05 0.55 -0.42
N GLU A 139 15.82 0.23 0.85
CA GLU A 139 16.78 -0.52 1.67
C GLU A 139 17.06 -1.89 1.06
N VAL A 140 16.02 -2.62 0.65
CA VAL A 140 16.16 -3.92 -0.03
C VAL A 140 17.00 -3.79 -1.32
N GLU A 141 16.77 -2.75 -2.13
CA GLU A 141 17.56 -2.52 -3.34
C GLU A 141 19.03 -2.16 -3.03
N THR A 142 19.30 -1.46 -1.92
CA THR A 142 20.69 -1.23 -1.47
C THR A 142 21.38 -2.53 -1.06
N LEU A 143 20.73 -3.35 -0.21
CA LEU A 143 21.24 -4.63 0.23
C LEU A 143 21.47 -5.60 -0.93
N LYS A 144 20.60 -5.55 -1.95
CA LYS A 144 20.75 -6.36 -3.16
C LYS A 144 22.01 -6.00 -3.94
N LYS A 145 22.34 -4.71 -4.08
CA LYS A 145 23.58 -4.26 -4.72
C LYS A 145 24.82 -4.67 -3.93
N GLU A 146 24.76 -4.58 -2.60
CA GLU A 146 25.85 -5.03 -1.73
C GLU A 146 26.05 -6.55 -1.85
N ARG A 147 24.98 -7.33 -1.89
CA ARG A 147 25.04 -8.78 -2.12
C ARG A 147 25.71 -9.11 -3.44
N GLU A 148 25.28 -8.48 -4.54
CA GLU A 148 25.86 -8.69 -5.87
C GLU A 148 27.36 -8.33 -5.91
N HIS A 149 27.76 -7.26 -5.20
CA HIS A 149 29.17 -6.91 -5.08
C HIS A 149 29.96 -7.98 -4.31
N LEU A 150 29.46 -8.44 -3.17
CA LEU A 150 30.10 -9.49 -2.36
C LEU A 150 30.18 -10.83 -3.11
N GLU A 151 29.16 -11.19 -3.88
CA GLU A 151 29.16 -12.37 -4.75
C GLU A 151 30.29 -12.27 -5.80
N SER A 152 30.49 -11.10 -6.41
CA SER A 152 31.59 -10.89 -7.36
C SER A 152 32.97 -10.98 -6.70
N GLU A 153 33.13 -10.48 -5.48
CA GLU A 153 34.40 -10.57 -4.75
C GLU A 153 34.69 -12.02 -4.31
N LEU A 154 33.65 -12.76 -3.93
CA LEU A 154 33.76 -14.19 -3.60
C LEU A 154 34.22 -15.00 -4.81
N GLU A 155 33.61 -14.79 -5.99
CA GLU A 155 34.02 -15.46 -7.23
C GLU A 155 35.50 -15.21 -7.56
N LYS A 156 35.97 -13.95 -7.42
CA LYS A 156 37.38 -13.62 -7.63
C LYS A 156 38.28 -14.38 -6.66
N ALA A 157 37.93 -14.41 -5.37
CA ALA A 157 38.70 -15.13 -4.36
C ALA A 157 38.72 -16.64 -4.62
N GLU A 158 37.63 -17.22 -5.14
CA GLU A 158 37.58 -18.63 -5.53
C GLU A 158 38.47 -18.95 -6.73
N ILE A 159 38.50 -18.07 -7.74
CA ILE A 159 39.42 -18.18 -8.88
C ILE A 159 40.88 -18.10 -8.41
N GLU A 160 41.22 -17.11 -7.58
CA GLU A 160 42.58 -16.98 -7.03
C GLU A 160 42.98 -18.21 -6.21
N ARG A 161 42.08 -18.71 -5.36
CA ARG A 161 42.31 -19.95 -4.61
C ARG A 161 42.55 -21.14 -5.53
N SER A 162 41.80 -21.28 -6.62
CA SER A 162 41.99 -22.34 -7.61
C SER A 162 43.38 -22.27 -8.25
N THR A 163 43.83 -21.06 -8.60
CA THR A 163 45.18 -20.80 -9.12
C THR A 163 46.25 -21.23 -8.11
N TYR A 164 46.16 -20.79 -6.85
CA TYR A 164 47.11 -21.18 -5.81
C TYR A 164 47.13 -22.69 -5.58
N VAL A 165 45.97 -23.37 -5.61
CA VAL A 165 45.91 -24.84 -5.49
C VAL A 165 46.64 -25.52 -6.65
N SER A 166 46.51 -25.00 -7.86
CA SER A 166 47.23 -25.51 -9.03
C SER A 166 48.73 -25.31 -8.90
N GLU A 167 49.18 -24.12 -8.51
CA GLU A 167 50.60 -23.81 -8.29
C GLU A 167 51.22 -24.69 -7.21
N VAL A 168 50.53 -24.89 -6.08
CA VAL A 168 50.97 -25.77 -4.99
C VAL A 168 51.09 -27.22 -5.48
N ARG A 169 50.17 -27.68 -6.33
CA ARG A 169 50.24 -29.03 -6.93
C ARG A 169 51.47 -29.17 -7.83
N GLU A 170 51.74 -28.16 -8.65
CA GLU A 170 52.90 -28.14 -9.55
C GLU A 170 54.22 -28.13 -8.77
N LEU A 171 54.34 -27.26 -7.76
CA LEU A 171 55.50 -27.23 -6.86
C LEU A 171 55.72 -28.57 -6.16
N LYS A 172 54.65 -29.24 -5.74
CA LYS A 172 54.73 -30.58 -5.14
C LYS A 172 55.27 -31.63 -6.13
N THR A 173 54.86 -31.57 -7.40
CA THR A 173 55.39 -32.43 -8.46
C THR A 173 56.88 -32.20 -8.66
N GLN A 174 57.30 -30.94 -8.82
CA GLN A 174 58.71 -30.58 -9.02
C GLN A 174 59.59 -30.97 -7.82
N LEU A 175 59.07 -30.85 -6.59
CA LEU A 175 59.75 -31.29 -5.38
C LEU A 175 59.96 -32.81 -5.40
N ASN A 176 58.93 -33.59 -5.73
CA ASN A 176 59.04 -35.05 -5.83
C ASN A 176 60.04 -35.49 -6.91
N GLU A 177 60.03 -34.82 -8.07
CA GLU A 177 61.01 -35.09 -9.14
C GLU A 177 62.44 -34.81 -8.69
N THR A 178 62.65 -33.68 -8.00
CA THR A 178 63.96 -33.30 -7.46
C THR A 178 64.43 -34.29 -6.40
N LEU A 179 63.54 -34.73 -5.50
CA LEU A 179 63.84 -35.77 -4.52
C LEU A 179 64.20 -37.11 -5.18
N SER A 180 63.51 -37.49 -6.25
CA SER A 180 63.82 -38.70 -7.02
C SER A 180 65.20 -38.62 -7.68
N LYS A 181 65.50 -37.50 -8.35
CA LYS A 181 66.84 -37.25 -8.94
C LYS A 181 67.93 -37.29 -7.88
N LEU A 182 67.73 -36.59 -6.77
CA LEU A 182 68.67 -36.61 -5.65
C LEU A 182 68.91 -38.02 -5.11
N LYS A 183 67.86 -38.86 -5.06
CA LYS A 183 67.98 -40.25 -4.64
C LYS A 183 68.78 -41.10 -5.64
N VAL A 184 68.61 -40.87 -6.95
CA VAL A 184 69.43 -41.51 -7.98
C VAL A 184 70.89 -41.09 -7.83
N ASP A 185 71.16 -39.79 -7.79
CA ASP A 185 72.52 -39.23 -7.63
C ASP A 185 73.20 -39.77 -6.36
N GLN A 186 72.44 -39.89 -5.26
CA GLN A 186 72.94 -40.47 -4.02
C GLN A 186 73.31 -41.96 -4.17
N ASN A 187 72.45 -42.76 -4.81
CA ASN A 187 72.74 -44.17 -5.06
C ASN A 187 73.96 -44.35 -6.00
N GLU A 188 74.08 -43.51 -7.03
CA GLU A 188 75.26 -43.51 -7.92
C GLU A 188 76.53 -43.15 -7.16
N ARG A 189 76.47 -42.14 -6.30
CA ARG A 189 77.58 -41.74 -5.44
C ARG A 189 78.01 -42.85 -4.48
N GLU A 190 77.06 -43.56 -3.86
CA GLU A 190 77.33 -44.73 -3.03
C GLU A 190 78.01 -45.85 -3.83
N LYS A 191 77.56 -46.12 -5.06
CA LYS A 191 78.21 -47.09 -5.96
C LYS A 191 79.64 -46.69 -6.28
N VAL A 192 79.87 -45.42 -6.67
CA VAL A 192 81.22 -44.90 -6.95
C VAL A 192 82.11 -45.00 -5.72
N ALA A 193 81.58 -44.69 -4.53
CA ALA A 193 82.31 -44.84 -3.27
C ALA A 193 82.66 -46.31 -2.98
N GLY A 194 81.80 -47.27 -3.33
CA GLY A 194 82.05 -48.71 -3.22
C GLY A 194 83.03 -49.28 -4.25
N ASP A 195 83.10 -48.70 -5.46
CA ASP A 195 84.06 -49.11 -6.50
C ASP A 195 85.45 -48.46 -6.30
N LEU A 196 85.52 -47.35 -5.57
CA LEU A 196 86.75 -46.65 -5.22
C LEU A 196 87.83 -47.54 -4.57
N PRO A 197 87.56 -48.32 -3.50
CA PRO A 197 88.56 -49.20 -2.90
C PRO A 197 89.03 -50.29 -3.86
N LYS A 198 88.15 -50.84 -4.71
CA LYS A 198 88.54 -51.84 -5.72
C LYS A 198 89.53 -51.25 -6.73
N ALA A 199 89.28 -50.01 -7.17
CA ALA A 199 90.21 -49.30 -8.03
C ALA A 199 91.56 -49.03 -7.33
N GLN A 200 91.55 -48.67 -6.04
CA GLN A 200 92.77 -48.50 -5.23
C GLN A 200 93.58 -49.79 -5.13
N GLU A 201 92.93 -50.92 -4.83
CA GLU A 201 93.54 -52.24 -4.76
C GLU A 201 94.13 -52.67 -6.10
N SER A 202 93.38 -52.47 -7.19
CA SER A 202 93.82 -52.79 -8.55
C SER A 202 95.06 -51.97 -8.95
N LEU A 203 95.10 -50.71 -8.54
CA LEU A 203 96.24 -49.84 -8.78
C LEU A 203 97.47 -50.25 -7.94
N ALA A 204 97.26 -50.60 -6.67
CA ALA A 204 98.31 -51.16 -5.81
C ALA A 204 98.85 -52.50 -6.35
N ALA A 205 98.00 -53.29 -7.01
CA ALA A 205 98.40 -54.52 -7.71
C ALA A 205 99.24 -54.23 -8.96
N LEU A 206 98.83 -53.27 -9.80
CA LEU A 206 99.61 -52.82 -10.96
C LEU A 206 100.98 -52.26 -10.55
N GLU A 207 101.06 -51.48 -9.47
CA GLU A 207 102.34 -50.99 -8.93
C GLU A 207 103.27 -52.12 -8.52
N ARG A 208 102.73 -53.16 -7.87
CA ARG A 208 103.49 -54.34 -7.49
C ARG A 208 104.03 -55.07 -8.72
N GLU A 209 103.23 -55.19 -9.77
CA GLU A 209 103.63 -55.86 -11.00
C GLU A 209 104.67 -55.05 -11.80
N ILE A 210 104.52 -53.73 -11.90
CA ILE A 210 105.55 -52.83 -12.46
C ILE A 210 106.85 -52.94 -11.64
N GLY A 211 106.74 -53.01 -10.31
CA GLY A 211 107.88 -53.23 -9.40
C GLY A 211 108.58 -54.56 -9.62
N LYS A 212 107.86 -55.64 -9.97
CA LYS A 212 108.46 -56.93 -10.37
C LYS A 212 109.15 -56.84 -11.73
N VAL A 213 108.56 -56.18 -12.72
CA VAL A 213 109.21 -55.94 -14.03
C VAL A 213 110.51 -55.13 -13.86
N PHE A 214 110.58 -54.23 -12.87
CA PHE A 214 111.80 -53.54 -12.47
C PHE A 214 112.77 -54.45 -11.68
N GLY A 215 112.26 -55.33 -10.81
CA GLY A 215 113.04 -56.30 -10.02
C GLY A 215 113.67 -57.42 -10.86
N ASP A 216 112.95 -57.93 -11.86
CA ASP A 216 113.43 -58.94 -12.81
C ASP A 216 114.47 -58.35 -13.78
N ALA A 217 114.52 -57.03 -13.95
CA ALA A 217 115.61 -56.34 -14.66
C ALA A 217 116.92 -56.28 -13.84
N ASN A 218 116.85 -56.49 -12.52
CA ASN A 218 118.01 -56.50 -11.62
C ASN A 218 118.40 -57.92 -11.16
N VAL A 219 117.63 -58.96 -11.49
CA VAL A 219 117.93 -60.37 -11.19
C VAL A 219 118.15 -61.15 -12.50
N ILE A 220 119.20 -60.78 -13.23
CA ILE A 220 119.91 -61.69 -14.13
C ILE A 220 121.39 -61.48 -13.90
N GLU A 221 121.96 -62.19 -12.92
CA GLU A 221 123.38 -62.47 -12.86
C GLU A 221 123.56 -63.97 -13.15
N ASN A 222 123.60 -64.30 -14.45
CA ASN A 222 124.61 -65.18 -15.06
C ASN A 222 124.15 -65.79 -16.41
N SER A 223 125.08 -65.74 -17.39
CA SER A 223 125.24 -66.61 -18.56
C SER A 223 124.53 -66.26 -19.89
N ASP A 224 125.22 -65.40 -20.67
CA ASP A 224 125.56 -65.51 -22.10
C ASP A 224 124.50 -65.51 -23.25
N VAL A 225 124.64 -64.43 -24.05
CA VAL A 225 124.55 -64.30 -25.53
C VAL A 225 123.25 -63.73 -26.17
N CYS A 226 123.42 -62.47 -26.62
CA CYS A 226 123.04 -61.83 -27.89
C CYS A 226 121.64 -61.22 -28.14
N THR A 227 121.73 -59.95 -28.57
CA THR A 227 120.74 -59.03 -29.17
C THR A 227 119.49 -58.68 -28.37
N ASP A 228 119.55 -57.67 -27.49
CA ASP A 228 118.40 -56.76 -27.30
C ASP A 228 118.57 -55.43 -26.50
N SER A 229 119.69 -54.70 -26.65
CA SER A 229 119.90 -53.45 -25.88
C SER A 229 118.78 -52.40 -26.11
N GLU A 230 118.21 -52.34 -27.31
CA GLU A 230 117.09 -51.44 -27.61
C GLU A 230 115.78 -51.85 -26.94
N LEU A 231 115.43 -53.15 -26.85
CA LEU A 231 114.21 -53.56 -26.16
C LEU A 231 114.36 -53.47 -24.64
N SER A 232 115.57 -53.55 -24.08
CA SER A 232 115.79 -53.28 -22.65
C SER A 232 115.55 -51.79 -22.31
N GLU A 233 116.05 -50.88 -23.14
CA GLU A 233 115.90 -49.44 -22.94
C GLU A 233 114.47 -48.96 -23.25
N LYS A 234 113.83 -49.51 -24.29
CA LYS A 234 112.39 -49.32 -24.57
C LYS A 234 111.53 -49.88 -23.43
N ARG A 235 111.85 -51.05 -22.87
CA ARG A 235 111.16 -51.62 -21.68
C ARG A 235 111.29 -50.71 -20.46
N ARG A 236 112.47 -50.15 -20.21
CA ARG A 236 112.70 -49.19 -19.12
C ARG A 236 111.92 -47.89 -19.33
N ASN A 237 111.93 -47.33 -20.54
CA ASN A 237 111.18 -46.10 -20.85
C ASN A 237 109.67 -46.30 -20.72
N VAL A 238 109.15 -47.46 -21.18
CA VAL A 238 107.74 -47.85 -21.00
C VAL A 238 107.40 -48.01 -19.52
N ALA A 239 108.27 -48.62 -18.71
CA ALA A 239 108.04 -48.77 -17.27
C ALA A 239 108.04 -47.43 -16.52
N VAL A 240 108.92 -46.49 -16.90
CA VAL A 240 108.94 -45.12 -16.33
C VAL A 240 107.65 -44.37 -16.67
N ASN A 241 107.20 -44.43 -17.92
CA ASN A 241 105.94 -43.82 -18.34
C ASN A 241 104.73 -44.43 -17.60
N LEU A 242 104.68 -45.76 -17.47
CA LEU A 242 103.64 -46.47 -16.71
C LEU A 242 103.67 -46.09 -15.22
N THR A 243 104.85 -45.93 -14.63
CA THR A 243 104.99 -45.49 -13.23
C THR A 243 104.45 -44.07 -13.04
N GLN A 244 104.73 -43.17 -13.99
CA GLN A 244 104.18 -41.83 -14.00
C GLN A 244 102.64 -41.86 -14.14
N ASP A 245 102.11 -42.64 -15.07
CA ASP A 245 100.66 -42.78 -15.29
C ASP A 245 99.95 -43.32 -14.05
N VAL A 246 100.51 -44.33 -13.40
CA VAL A 246 100.00 -44.88 -12.14
C VAL A 246 100.04 -43.83 -11.01
N GLY A 247 101.11 -43.04 -10.91
CA GLY A 247 101.20 -41.93 -9.97
C GLY A 247 100.17 -40.82 -10.24
N HIS A 248 99.86 -40.55 -11.51
CA HIS A 248 98.81 -39.61 -11.91
C HIS A 248 97.43 -40.17 -11.54
N LEU A 249 97.16 -41.45 -11.80
CA LEU A 249 95.91 -42.11 -11.42
C LEU A 249 95.70 -42.11 -9.91
N LYS A 250 96.74 -42.31 -9.09
CA LYS A 250 96.65 -42.15 -7.63
C LYS A 250 96.16 -40.77 -7.21
N LYS A 251 96.75 -39.71 -7.78
CA LYS A 251 96.36 -38.34 -7.48
C LYS A 251 94.89 -38.09 -7.82
N LEU A 252 94.44 -38.57 -8.99
CA LEU A 252 93.04 -38.48 -9.39
C LEU A 252 92.11 -39.22 -8.42
N LEU A 253 92.50 -40.42 -8.00
CA LEU A 253 91.71 -41.24 -7.09
C LEU A 253 91.62 -40.62 -5.68
N VAL A 254 92.71 -40.02 -5.19
CA VAL A 254 92.70 -39.22 -3.95
C VAL A 254 91.76 -38.01 -4.07
N SER A 255 91.79 -37.30 -5.20
CA SER A 255 90.86 -36.19 -5.44
C SER A 255 89.39 -36.66 -5.46
N ILE A 256 89.09 -37.79 -6.10
CA ILE A 256 87.75 -38.39 -6.10
C ILE A 256 87.32 -38.77 -4.67
N SER A 257 88.21 -39.38 -3.89
CA SER A 257 87.95 -39.71 -2.48
C SER A 257 87.58 -38.47 -1.65
N GLN A 258 88.34 -37.37 -1.84
CA GLN A 258 88.06 -36.10 -1.17
C GLN A 258 86.73 -35.49 -1.63
N MET A 259 86.41 -35.53 -2.91
CA MET A 259 85.12 -35.05 -3.43
C MET A 259 83.94 -35.84 -2.84
N LEU A 260 84.08 -37.17 -2.72
CA LEU A 260 83.05 -38.04 -2.13
C LEU A 260 82.90 -37.84 -0.61
N SER A 261 83.91 -37.33 0.08
CA SER A 261 83.84 -37.06 1.54
C SER A 261 83.21 -35.70 1.90
N LYS A 262 83.05 -34.79 0.93
CA LYS A 262 82.69 -33.38 1.16
C LYS A 262 81.22 -33.03 0.89
N GLY A 263 80.40 -33.99 0.50
CA GLY A 263 78.95 -33.81 0.36
C GLY A 263 78.18 -34.95 0.98
#